data_AF-A0A2L0FA99-F1
#
_entry.id   AF-A0A2L0FA99-F1
#
_cell.length_a   1.000
_cell.length_b   1.000
_cell.length_c   1.000
_cell.angle_alpha   90.00
_cell.angle_beta   90.00
_cell.angle_gamma   90.00
#
_symmetry.space_group_name_H-M   'P 1'
#
loop_
_entity.id
_entity.type
_entity.pdbx_description
1 polymer ?
#
loop_
_entity_poly.entity_id
_entity_poly.type
_entity_poly.pdbx_seq_one_letter_code
_entity_poly.pdbx_strand_id
1 'polypeptide(L)'
;MKQSTFVTIFPLMLATACGAAGEPDDQEAAPEIAASQEAISLSPDFAARYLDCEEFAGVGLAPFASVASLVPDDYVVIEAAPGMAIVVAQAADCAEISVNGHLARPGVFAQLGVGVVPPTGTGDRNFYQIAFATTHPSLAARLRLLGVNARYAPFMSYEITNVSGTQADLGISVPRPAGLAFDLNGPITLPDASGPSSPPTTFNYWHQSAWHGNILQENAVTGIRLGEGSAVTLTAVGDDLEAILGGTTLTFPFFSSPELFDEAVLTVQTDAF
;
A
#
# COMPACT_ATOMS: atom_id res chain seq x y z
N MET A 1 70.74 33.77 36.35
CA MET A 1 69.41 34.38 36.56
C MET A 1 68.37 33.26 36.47
N LYS A 2 67.53 33.13 37.50
CA LYS A 2 66.48 32.10 37.64
C LYS A 2 65.27 32.45 36.77
N GLN A 3 64.63 31.45 36.15
CA GLN A 3 63.18 31.35 35.86
C GLN A 3 62.94 29.95 35.26
N SER A 4 62.41 29.01 36.04
CA SER A 4 60.98 28.75 36.35
C SER A 4 60.29 27.88 35.29
N THR A 5 60.21 26.60 35.64
CA THR A 5 59.31 25.57 35.12
C THR A 5 57.85 25.97 35.34
N PHE A 6 57.01 25.86 34.31
CA PHE A 6 55.56 25.78 34.46
C PHE A 6 55.06 24.52 33.76
N VAL A 7 54.50 23.62 34.57
CA VAL A 7 53.73 22.46 34.18
C VAL A 7 52.28 22.93 34.05
N THR A 8 51.68 22.77 32.86
CA THR A 8 50.24 23.01 32.67
C THR A 8 49.54 21.66 32.61
N ILE A 9 48.82 21.35 33.69
CA ILE A 9 47.87 20.25 33.82
C ILE A 9 46.61 20.67 33.04
N PHE A 10 46.22 19.90 32.03
CA PHE A 10 44.89 20.03 31.40
C PHE A 10 43.93 19.06 32.10
N PRO A 11 42.75 19.52 32.54
CA PRO A 11 41.80 18.67 33.26
C PRO A 11 41.07 17.72 32.31
N LEU A 12 40.98 16.47 32.74
CA LEU A 12 40.08 15.45 32.24
C LEU A 12 38.63 15.91 32.50
N MET A 13 37.90 16.32 31.46
CA MET A 13 36.46 16.49 31.59
C MET A 13 35.77 15.13 31.52
N LEU A 14 35.33 14.64 32.69
CA LEU A 14 34.25 13.67 32.77
C LEU A 14 32.95 14.37 32.37
N ALA A 15 32.42 14.03 31.20
CA ALA A 15 31.02 14.28 30.87
C ALA A 15 30.19 13.07 31.34
N THR A 16 29.50 13.25 32.46
CA THR A 16 28.37 12.41 32.90
C THR A 16 27.05 13.09 32.52
N ALA A 17 26.07 12.26 32.15
CA ALA A 17 24.66 12.55 31.82
C ALA A 17 24.45 13.11 30.40
N CYS A 18 23.45 12.68 29.62
CA CYS A 18 22.09 12.31 29.99
C CYS A 18 21.60 11.02 29.33
N GLY A 19 20.77 10.27 30.05
CA GLY A 19 19.97 9.20 29.48
C GLY A 19 18.98 9.75 28.46
N ALA A 20 18.91 9.10 27.30
CA ALA A 20 17.84 9.31 26.35
C ALA A 20 16.57 8.69 26.96
N ALA A 21 15.62 9.55 27.32
CA ALA A 21 14.22 9.16 27.35
C ALA A 21 13.84 8.86 25.90
N GLY A 22 13.52 7.60 25.60
CA GLY A 22 13.07 7.21 24.27
C GLY A 22 11.79 7.94 23.91
N GLU A 23 11.83 8.68 22.81
CA GLU A 23 10.63 9.19 22.17
C GLU A 23 9.88 8.03 21.49
N PRO A 24 8.56 8.09 21.31
CA PRO A 24 7.78 7.05 20.64
C PRO A 24 8.21 6.78 19.19
N ASP A 25 8.95 7.72 18.57
CA ASP A 25 9.36 7.71 17.17
C ASP A 25 10.54 6.73 16.89
N ASP A 26 11.37 6.45 17.90
CA ASP A 26 12.56 5.61 17.76
C ASP A 26 12.22 4.12 17.57
N GLN A 27 11.06 3.68 18.04
CA GLN A 27 10.60 2.28 17.94
C GLN A 27 9.94 1.96 16.61
N GLU A 28 9.38 2.97 15.92
CA GLU A 28 8.69 2.83 14.64
C GLU A 28 9.68 2.79 13.47
N ALA A 29 10.77 3.56 13.55
CA ALA A 29 11.78 3.65 12.50
C ALA A 29 12.73 2.44 12.43
N ALA A 30 12.98 1.74 13.54
CA ALA A 30 13.95 0.64 13.59
C ALA A 30 13.69 -0.51 12.58
N PRO A 31 12.48 -1.10 12.50
CA PRO A 31 12.20 -2.15 11.51
C PRO A 31 12.28 -1.63 10.06
N GLU A 32 11.91 -0.38 9.82
CA GLU A 32 11.96 0.24 8.50
C GLU A 32 13.40 0.53 8.04
N ILE A 33 14.26 1.01 8.94
CA ILE A 33 15.68 1.28 8.66
C ILE A 33 16.41 -0.03 8.30
N ALA A 34 16.21 -1.09 9.09
CA ALA A 34 16.82 -2.38 8.81
C ALA A 34 16.36 -2.95 7.46
N ALA A 35 15.06 -2.91 7.20
CA ALA A 35 14.49 -3.35 5.92
C ALA A 35 15.03 -2.53 4.73
N SER A 36 15.19 -1.21 4.90
CA SER A 36 15.72 -0.33 3.85
C SER A 36 17.19 -0.64 3.55
N GLN A 37 18.01 -0.95 4.55
CA GLN A 37 19.42 -1.32 4.35
C GLN A 37 19.58 -2.63 3.58
N GLU A 38 18.78 -3.65 3.93
CA GLU A 38 18.77 -4.91 3.18
C GLU A 38 18.32 -4.69 1.73
N ALA A 39 17.30 -3.85 1.53
CA ALA A 39 16.69 -3.60 0.24
C ALA A 39 17.60 -2.88 -0.77
N ILE A 40 18.51 -2.02 -0.31
CA ILE A 40 19.48 -1.28 -1.15
C ILE A 40 20.51 -2.23 -1.80
N SER A 41 20.78 -3.38 -1.21
CA SER A 41 21.82 -4.32 -1.68
C SER A 41 21.36 -5.28 -2.77
N LEU A 42 20.09 -5.19 -3.19
CA LEU A 42 19.42 -6.19 -4.03
C LEU A 42 19.01 -5.62 -5.39
N SER A 43 18.72 -6.52 -6.33
CA SER A 43 18.11 -6.17 -7.64
C SER A 43 16.90 -5.26 -7.45
N PRO A 44 16.68 -4.27 -8.35
CA PRO A 44 15.48 -3.44 -8.35
C PRO A 44 14.23 -4.29 -8.57
N ASP A 45 14.27 -5.22 -9.51
CA ASP A 45 13.22 -6.22 -9.70
C ASP A 45 13.15 -7.16 -8.50
N PHE A 46 11.94 -7.48 -8.06
CA PHE A 46 11.71 -8.35 -6.92
C PHE A 46 10.37 -9.06 -7.01
N ALA A 47 10.22 -10.14 -6.23
CA ALA A 47 8.95 -10.85 -6.10
C ALA A 47 8.41 -10.74 -4.67
N ALA A 48 7.10 -10.77 -4.53
CA ALA A 48 6.43 -11.01 -3.27
C ALA A 48 5.36 -12.07 -3.44
N ARG A 49 4.89 -12.63 -2.33
CA ARG A 49 3.77 -13.56 -2.32
C ARG A 49 2.89 -13.25 -1.13
N TYR A 50 1.59 -13.22 -1.39
CA TYR A 50 0.54 -13.10 -0.39
C TYR A 50 -0.25 -14.41 -0.37
N LEU A 51 -0.52 -14.97 0.80
CA LEU A 51 -1.30 -16.20 0.96
C LEU A 51 -2.43 -16.00 1.97
N ASP A 52 -3.53 -16.71 1.70
CA ASP A 52 -4.73 -16.79 2.54
C ASP A 52 -5.17 -15.39 3.01
N CYS A 53 -5.59 -14.57 2.04
CA CYS A 53 -5.93 -13.18 2.30
C CYS A 53 -7.44 -12.95 2.30
N GLU A 54 -7.88 -12.13 3.25
CA GLU A 54 -9.17 -11.46 3.24
C GLU A 54 -8.97 -10.07 2.64
N GLU A 55 -9.70 -9.75 1.59
CA GLU A 55 -9.56 -8.49 0.86
C GLU A 55 -10.89 -7.75 0.80
N PHE A 56 -10.80 -6.44 0.65
CA PHE A 56 -11.86 -5.65 0.08
C PHE A 56 -11.33 -4.89 -1.14
N ALA A 57 -12.06 -4.97 -2.25
CA ALA A 57 -11.80 -4.17 -3.44
C ALA A 57 -13.06 -3.37 -3.82
N GLY A 58 -12.89 -2.05 -3.95
CA GLY A 58 -13.91 -1.09 -4.32
C GLY A 58 -13.51 -0.31 -5.57
N VAL A 59 -14.43 -0.20 -6.54
CA VAL A 59 -14.25 0.56 -7.78
C VAL A 59 -15.31 1.65 -7.87
N GLY A 60 -14.84 2.90 -7.80
CA GLY A 60 -15.65 4.11 -7.79
C GLY A 60 -15.33 5.08 -8.92
N LEU A 61 -15.96 6.25 -8.87
CA LEU A 61 -15.72 7.36 -9.79
C LEU A 61 -15.17 8.57 -9.06
N ALA A 62 -14.14 9.18 -9.64
CA ALA A 62 -13.68 10.52 -9.27
C ALA A 62 -13.69 11.44 -10.50
N PRO A 63 -13.76 12.77 -10.32
CA PRO A 63 -13.62 13.70 -11.43
C PRO A 63 -12.33 13.43 -12.22
N PHE A 64 -12.41 13.32 -13.53
CA PHE A 64 -11.23 13.06 -14.36
C PHE A 64 -10.14 14.13 -14.14
N ALA A 65 -10.56 15.39 -14.01
CA ALA A 65 -9.65 16.51 -13.80
C ALA A 65 -8.84 16.43 -12.49
N SER A 66 -9.36 15.78 -11.45
CA SER A 66 -8.63 15.63 -10.18
C SER A 66 -7.59 14.51 -10.23
N VAL A 67 -7.81 13.46 -11.03
CA VAL A 67 -6.89 12.32 -11.15
C VAL A 67 -5.88 12.47 -12.28
N ALA A 68 -6.23 13.15 -13.37
CA ALA A 68 -5.40 13.20 -14.57
C ALA A 68 -4.02 13.81 -14.30
N SER A 69 -3.92 14.80 -13.41
CA SER A 69 -2.64 15.42 -13.04
C SER A 69 -1.70 14.51 -12.25
N LEU A 70 -2.20 13.38 -11.73
CA LEU A 70 -1.42 12.40 -10.97
C LEU A 70 -0.91 11.25 -11.84
N VAL A 71 -1.44 11.13 -13.06
CA VAL A 71 -1.11 10.06 -13.99
C VAL A 71 -0.24 10.67 -15.10
N PRO A 72 0.98 10.16 -15.32
CA PRO A 72 1.87 10.67 -16.38
C PRO A 72 1.24 10.52 -17.77
N ASP A 73 1.64 11.40 -18.68
CA ASP A 73 1.12 11.46 -20.06
C ASP A 73 1.38 10.17 -20.88
N ASP A 74 2.31 9.33 -20.42
CA ASP A 74 2.60 8.01 -21.03
C ASP A 74 1.47 6.98 -20.77
N TYR A 75 0.52 7.29 -19.88
CA TYR A 75 -0.62 6.45 -19.55
C TYR A 75 -1.93 7.10 -20.02
N VAL A 76 -2.86 6.25 -20.47
CA VAL A 76 -4.21 6.69 -20.83
C VAL A 76 -5.16 6.32 -19.70
N VAL A 77 -5.66 7.33 -18.98
CA VAL A 77 -6.68 7.17 -17.93
C VAL A 77 -8.01 6.74 -18.57
N ILE A 78 -8.66 5.73 -17.98
CA ILE A 78 -9.98 5.27 -18.41
C ILE A 78 -11.06 6.19 -17.85
N GLU A 79 -11.81 6.83 -18.74
CA GLU A 79 -13.08 7.48 -18.42
C GLU A 79 -14.22 6.47 -18.47
N ALA A 80 -14.85 6.21 -17.32
CA ALA A 80 -16.05 5.36 -17.24
C ALA A 80 -17.33 6.10 -17.65
N ALA A 81 -17.32 7.44 -17.57
CA ALA A 81 -18.35 8.34 -18.06
C ALA A 81 -17.69 9.70 -18.39
N PRO A 82 -18.34 10.59 -19.19
CA PRO A 82 -17.75 11.87 -19.54
C PRO A 82 -17.28 12.67 -18.31
N GLY A 83 -15.97 12.92 -18.22
CA GLY A 83 -15.37 13.67 -17.13
C GLY A 83 -15.22 12.91 -15.82
N MET A 84 -15.42 11.59 -15.80
CA MET A 84 -15.29 10.74 -14.60
C MET A 84 -14.34 9.58 -14.85
N ALA A 85 -13.27 9.51 -14.06
CA ALA A 85 -12.29 8.44 -14.11
C ALA A 85 -12.61 7.31 -13.14
N ILE A 86 -12.14 6.11 -13.45
CA ILE A 86 -12.20 4.96 -12.54
C ILE A 86 -11.16 5.12 -11.44
N VAL A 87 -11.57 5.02 -10.18
CA VAL A 87 -10.68 4.94 -9.01
C VAL A 87 -10.90 3.61 -8.32
N VAL A 88 -9.80 2.95 -7.93
CA VAL A 88 -9.81 1.71 -7.16
C VAL A 88 -9.23 1.96 -5.78
N ALA A 89 -9.89 1.45 -4.76
CA ALA A 89 -9.36 1.32 -3.41
C ALA A 89 -9.41 -0.16 -3.03
N GLN A 90 -8.27 -0.71 -2.62
CA GLN A 90 -8.13 -2.10 -2.24
C GLN A 90 -7.37 -2.18 -0.92
N ALA A 91 -7.75 -3.10 -0.06
CA ALA A 91 -6.96 -3.46 1.11
C ALA A 91 -7.16 -4.93 1.44
N ALA A 92 -6.13 -5.57 1.96
CA ALA A 92 -6.21 -6.97 2.35
C ALA A 92 -5.42 -7.24 3.62
N ASP A 93 -5.95 -8.14 4.45
CA ASP A 93 -5.27 -8.80 5.54
C ASP A 93 -4.86 -10.20 5.10
N CYS A 94 -3.58 -10.51 5.19
CA CYS A 94 -3.00 -11.76 4.71
C CYS A 94 -2.35 -12.52 5.85
N ALA A 95 -2.62 -13.83 5.91
CA ALA A 95 -1.96 -14.72 6.85
C ALA A 95 -0.44 -14.74 6.62
N GLU A 96 0.00 -14.65 5.36
CA GLU A 96 1.41 -14.62 5.00
C GLU A 96 1.70 -13.62 3.88
N ILE A 97 2.60 -12.68 4.17
CA ILE A 97 3.32 -11.87 3.18
C ILE A 97 4.79 -12.25 3.24
N SER A 98 5.37 -12.57 2.08
CA SER A 98 6.81 -12.82 1.90
C SER A 98 7.35 -12.00 0.74
N VAL A 99 8.61 -11.58 0.84
CA VAL A 99 9.30 -10.79 -0.20
C VAL A 99 10.61 -11.51 -0.54
N ASN A 100 10.90 -11.73 -1.82
CA ASN A 100 12.06 -12.48 -2.34
C ASN A 100 12.33 -13.83 -1.66
N GLY A 101 11.27 -14.53 -1.26
CA GLY A 101 11.39 -15.81 -0.55
C GLY A 101 11.95 -15.69 0.89
N HIS A 102 12.06 -14.48 1.44
CA HIS A 102 12.32 -14.29 2.87
C HIS A 102 11.15 -14.79 3.72
N LEU A 103 11.38 -14.89 5.04
CA LEU A 103 10.42 -15.41 6.00
C LEU A 103 9.05 -14.72 5.85
N ALA A 104 8.03 -15.55 5.61
CA ALA A 104 6.65 -15.11 5.57
C ALA A 104 6.18 -14.67 6.96
N ARG A 105 5.36 -13.62 7.01
CA ARG A 105 4.70 -13.14 8.22
C ARG A 105 3.32 -12.56 7.91
N PRO A 106 2.38 -12.55 8.87
CA PRO A 106 1.11 -11.85 8.70
C PRO A 106 1.33 -10.38 8.37
N GLY A 107 0.43 -9.81 7.57
CA GLY A 107 0.49 -8.40 7.25
C GLY A 107 -0.72 -7.92 6.47
N VAL A 108 -0.92 -6.61 6.54
CA VAL A 108 -1.98 -5.89 5.86
C VAL A 108 -1.35 -5.03 4.79
N PHE A 109 -2.03 -4.87 3.65
CA PHE A 109 -1.71 -3.82 2.70
C PHE A 109 -2.98 -3.08 2.26
N ALA A 110 -2.79 -1.86 1.77
CA ALA A 110 -3.82 -1.07 1.14
C ALA A 110 -3.22 -0.29 -0.03
N GLN A 111 -4.02 -0.10 -1.08
CA GLN A 111 -3.60 0.62 -2.28
C GLN A 111 -4.74 1.42 -2.89
N LEU A 112 -4.35 2.55 -3.47
CA LEU A 112 -5.23 3.46 -4.19
C LEU A 112 -4.68 3.61 -5.61
N GLY A 113 -5.54 3.48 -6.60
CA GLY A 113 -5.15 3.59 -7.99
C GLY A 113 -6.23 4.18 -8.89
N VAL A 114 -5.85 4.45 -10.12
CA VAL A 114 -6.72 4.97 -11.18
C VAL A 114 -6.73 3.97 -12.34
N GLY A 115 -7.89 3.63 -12.89
CA GLY A 115 -7.98 2.72 -14.04
C GLY A 115 -7.27 3.31 -15.26
N VAL A 116 -6.38 2.53 -15.89
CA VAL A 116 -5.65 2.93 -17.10
C VAL A 116 -5.75 1.86 -18.18
N VAL A 117 -5.64 2.28 -19.43
CA VAL A 117 -5.46 1.36 -20.55
C VAL A 117 -4.10 0.66 -20.37
N PRO A 118 -4.01 -0.67 -20.51
CA PRO A 118 -2.74 -1.39 -20.38
C PRO A 118 -1.71 -0.86 -21.39
N PRO A 119 -0.57 -0.30 -20.95
CA PRO A 119 0.45 0.23 -21.86
C PRO A 119 1.04 -0.85 -22.79
N THR A 120 1.16 -2.07 -22.27
CA THR A 120 1.74 -3.24 -22.96
C THR A 120 0.69 -4.17 -23.56
N GLY A 121 -0.61 -3.88 -23.37
CA GLY A 121 -1.71 -4.76 -23.74
C GLY A 121 -1.86 -6.03 -22.89
N THR A 122 -1.17 -6.14 -21.74
CA THR A 122 -1.25 -7.29 -20.81
C THR A 122 -2.07 -6.96 -19.55
N GLY A 123 -2.44 -8.00 -18.79
CA GLY A 123 -3.21 -7.90 -17.54
C GLY A 123 -4.72 -7.83 -17.74
N ASP A 124 -5.48 -8.48 -16.85
CA ASP A 124 -6.94 -8.49 -16.90
C ASP A 124 -7.52 -7.18 -16.37
N ARG A 125 -6.83 -6.55 -15.40
CA ARG A 125 -7.15 -5.26 -14.81
C ARG A 125 -5.87 -4.44 -14.68
N ASN A 126 -5.96 -3.15 -14.99
CA ASN A 126 -4.80 -2.27 -15.07
C ASN A 126 -5.09 -0.95 -14.36
N PHE A 127 -4.22 -0.59 -13.43
CA PHE A 127 -4.34 0.62 -12.63
C PHE A 127 -3.01 1.35 -12.57
N TYR A 128 -3.01 2.67 -12.65
CA TYR A 128 -1.89 3.49 -12.22
C TYR A 128 -1.95 3.66 -10.70
N GLN A 129 -0.88 3.27 -10.01
CA GLN A 129 -0.78 3.23 -8.56
C GLN A 129 -0.43 4.60 -8.01
N ILE A 130 -1.36 5.18 -7.25
CA ILE A 130 -1.23 6.50 -6.62
C ILE A 130 -0.60 6.39 -5.23
N ALA A 131 -1.01 5.37 -4.47
CA ALA A 131 -0.45 5.08 -3.15
C ALA A 131 -0.48 3.59 -2.82
N PHE A 132 0.47 3.18 -2.01
CA PHE A 132 0.55 1.87 -1.39
C PHE A 132 0.93 2.02 0.08
N ALA A 133 0.34 1.20 0.94
CA ALA A 133 0.64 1.18 2.35
C ALA A 133 0.62 -0.26 2.85
N THR A 134 1.53 -0.61 3.76
CA THR A 134 1.56 -1.98 4.31
C THR A 134 2.17 -2.02 5.71
N THR A 135 1.77 -3.01 6.51
CA THR A 135 2.43 -3.36 7.77
C THR A 135 3.66 -4.26 7.55
N HIS A 136 4.03 -4.57 6.31
CA HIS A 136 5.22 -5.36 5.98
C HIS A 136 6.42 -4.45 5.61
N PRO A 137 7.38 -4.17 6.52
CA PRO A 137 8.40 -3.15 6.32
C PRO A 137 9.29 -3.41 5.11
N SER A 138 9.67 -4.66 4.83
CA SER A 138 10.50 -4.99 3.66
C SER A 138 9.75 -4.76 2.34
N LEU A 139 8.42 -4.90 2.31
CA LEU A 139 7.65 -4.66 1.09
C LEU A 139 7.56 -3.15 0.83
N ALA A 140 7.21 -2.38 1.87
CA ALA A 140 7.20 -0.92 1.81
C ALA A 140 8.56 -0.36 1.38
N ALA A 141 9.66 -0.81 2.00
CA ALA A 141 11.01 -0.36 1.70
C ALA A 141 11.41 -0.66 0.24
N ARG A 142 11.11 -1.86 -0.26
CA ARG A 142 11.46 -2.26 -1.65
C ARG A 142 10.69 -1.42 -2.67
N LEU A 143 9.37 -1.27 -2.52
CA LEU A 143 8.56 -0.43 -3.40
C LEU A 143 9.00 1.04 -3.38
N ARG A 144 9.30 1.58 -2.18
CA ARG A 144 9.75 2.97 -2.03
C ARG A 144 11.10 3.21 -2.70
N LEU A 145 12.03 2.26 -2.62
CA LEU A 145 13.33 2.38 -3.30
C LEU A 145 13.19 2.44 -4.83
N LEU A 146 12.13 1.84 -5.38
CA LEU A 146 11.83 1.97 -6.80
C LEU A 146 11.20 3.32 -7.15
N GLY A 147 10.72 4.07 -6.16
CA GLY A 147 10.06 5.36 -6.36
C GLY A 147 8.53 5.30 -6.28
N VAL A 148 7.94 4.12 -6.05
CA VAL A 148 6.51 3.99 -5.75
C VAL A 148 6.21 4.78 -4.47
N ASN A 149 5.08 5.47 -4.44
CA ASN A 149 4.54 6.11 -3.23
C ASN A 149 4.04 5.06 -2.23
N ALA A 150 4.98 4.28 -1.70
CA ALA A 150 4.76 3.18 -0.77
C ALA A 150 5.20 3.57 0.64
N ARG A 151 4.37 3.25 1.64
CA ARG A 151 4.65 3.52 3.05
C ARG A 151 4.58 2.28 3.92
N TYR A 152 5.43 2.27 4.94
CA TYR A 152 5.26 1.40 6.09
C TYR A 152 4.23 2.06 7.02
N ALA A 153 3.18 1.33 7.37
CA ALA A 153 2.07 1.82 8.19
C ALA A 153 1.75 0.77 9.26
N PRO A 154 2.52 0.71 10.36
CA PRO A 154 2.40 -0.36 11.36
C PRO A 154 1.06 -0.36 12.13
N PHE A 155 0.36 0.76 12.14
CA PHE A 155 -0.94 0.93 12.81
C PHE A 155 -2.13 0.88 11.85
N MET A 156 -1.92 0.45 10.60
CA MET A 156 -3.02 0.13 9.70
C MET A 156 -3.84 -1.03 10.28
N SER A 157 -5.17 -0.94 10.17
CA SER A 157 -6.07 -2.00 10.58
C SER A 157 -6.95 -2.48 9.42
N TYR A 158 -7.30 -3.76 9.48
CA TYR A 158 -8.31 -4.41 8.66
C TYR A 158 -9.12 -5.28 9.61
N GLU A 159 -10.40 -4.98 9.79
CA GLU A 159 -11.24 -5.62 10.79
C GLU A 159 -12.58 -6.03 10.18
N ILE A 160 -12.92 -7.30 10.40
CA ILE A 160 -14.26 -7.84 10.16
C ILE A 160 -14.91 -8.07 11.52
N THR A 161 -16.01 -7.36 11.78
CA THR A 161 -16.70 -7.37 13.08
C THR A 161 -18.18 -7.70 12.92
N ASN A 162 -18.90 -7.85 14.04
CA ASN A 162 -20.35 -8.08 14.08
C ASN A 162 -20.84 -9.24 13.19
N VAL A 163 -20.03 -10.29 13.07
CA VAL A 163 -20.33 -11.44 12.20
C VAL A 163 -21.58 -12.18 12.67
N SER A 164 -22.57 -12.29 11.78
CA SER A 164 -23.83 -13.01 11.99
C SER A 164 -24.21 -13.77 10.71
N GLY A 165 -23.84 -15.06 10.65
CA GLY A 165 -23.97 -15.85 9.43
C GLY A 165 -22.99 -15.36 8.38
N THR A 166 -23.47 -14.98 7.20
CA THR A 166 -22.63 -14.37 6.15
C THR A 166 -22.56 -12.85 6.24
N GLN A 167 -23.33 -12.22 7.12
CA GLN A 167 -23.32 -10.76 7.29
C GLN A 167 -22.22 -10.37 8.28
N ALA A 168 -21.51 -9.28 8.01
CA ALA A 168 -20.51 -8.69 8.88
C ALA A 168 -20.38 -7.18 8.62
N ASP A 169 -19.63 -6.48 9.47
CA ASP A 169 -19.21 -5.11 9.23
C ASP A 169 -17.71 -5.08 8.93
N LEU A 170 -17.35 -4.37 7.86
CA LEU A 170 -15.96 -4.10 7.49
C LEU A 170 -15.53 -2.75 8.06
N GLY A 171 -14.34 -2.72 8.66
CA GLY A 171 -13.63 -1.50 9.03
C GLY A 171 -12.16 -1.60 8.66
N ILE A 172 -11.68 -0.72 7.79
CA ILE A 172 -10.27 -0.61 7.42
C ILE A 172 -9.84 0.82 7.69
N SER A 173 -8.71 0.99 8.36
CA SER A 173 -8.13 2.31 8.59
C SER A 173 -6.68 2.37 8.13
N VAL A 174 -6.40 3.34 7.27
CA VAL A 174 -5.06 3.65 6.77
C VAL A 174 -4.63 4.98 7.38
N PRO A 175 -3.88 4.97 8.49
CA PRO A 175 -3.69 6.16 9.33
C PRO A 175 -2.75 7.23 8.74
N ARG A 176 -2.85 8.44 9.30
CA ARG A 176 -1.90 9.56 9.16
C ARG A 176 -0.51 9.20 9.77
N PRO A 177 0.62 9.81 9.34
CA PRO A 177 0.79 11.24 9.05
C PRO A 177 0.99 11.70 7.59
N ALA A 178 1.01 10.82 6.59
CA ALA A 178 1.25 11.22 5.19
C ALA A 178 0.00 11.11 4.30
N GLY A 179 -0.03 11.94 3.25
CA GLY A 179 -1.17 12.13 2.33
C GLY A 179 -1.72 10.81 1.78
N LEU A 180 -3.02 10.81 1.49
CA LEU A 180 -3.80 9.64 1.02
C LEU A 180 -4.18 8.62 2.12
N ALA A 181 -4.30 9.09 3.37
CA ALA A 181 -4.99 8.34 4.42
C ALA A 181 -6.49 8.23 4.13
N PHE A 182 -7.08 7.09 4.46
CA PHE A 182 -8.51 6.82 4.27
C PHE A 182 -9.01 5.76 5.22
N ASP A 183 -10.34 5.75 5.40
CA ASP A 183 -11.05 4.65 6.03
C ASP A 183 -12.02 4.01 5.02
N LEU A 184 -12.20 2.70 5.10
CA LEU A 184 -13.29 1.98 4.41
C LEU A 184 -14.20 1.39 5.47
N ASN A 185 -15.48 1.74 5.44
CA ASN A 185 -16.43 1.23 6.42
C ASN A 185 -17.77 0.89 5.78
N GLY A 186 -18.39 -0.18 6.23
CA GLY A 186 -19.77 -0.50 5.90
C GLY A 186 -20.10 -1.98 6.07
N PRO A 187 -21.39 -2.33 5.94
CA PRO A 187 -21.81 -3.71 6.02
C PRO A 187 -21.37 -4.47 4.77
N ILE A 188 -21.04 -5.74 4.97
CA ILE A 188 -20.62 -6.68 3.93
C ILE A 188 -21.30 -8.03 4.10
N THR A 189 -21.42 -8.75 2.99
CA THR A 189 -21.69 -10.18 2.94
C THR A 189 -20.39 -10.89 2.63
N LEU A 190 -19.90 -11.71 3.56
CA LEU A 190 -18.66 -12.47 3.44
C LEU A 190 -18.70 -13.46 2.27
N PRO A 191 -17.58 -13.68 1.58
CA PRO A 191 -17.46 -14.74 0.58
C PRO A 191 -17.72 -16.13 1.17
N ASP A 192 -18.34 -17.02 0.39
CA ASP A 192 -18.41 -18.44 0.74
C ASP A 192 -17.06 -19.11 0.47
N ALA A 193 -16.28 -19.35 1.52
CA ALA A 193 -14.97 -20.01 1.43
C ALA A 193 -15.02 -21.42 0.81
N SER A 194 -16.17 -22.10 0.85
CA SER A 194 -16.38 -23.42 0.24
C SER A 194 -16.87 -23.34 -1.21
N GLY A 195 -17.21 -22.14 -1.68
CA GLY A 195 -17.70 -21.88 -3.01
C GLY A 195 -16.61 -22.02 -4.09
N PRO A 196 -17.01 -22.11 -5.37
CA PRO A 196 -16.06 -22.12 -6.47
C PRO A 196 -15.30 -20.80 -6.52
N SER A 197 -13.99 -20.89 -6.78
CA SER A 197 -13.17 -19.71 -7.04
C SER A 197 -13.34 -19.21 -8.48
N SER A 198 -13.15 -17.92 -8.68
CA SER A 198 -12.94 -17.31 -9.99
C SER A 198 -11.69 -17.88 -10.68
N PRO A 199 -11.62 -17.81 -12.01
CA PRO A 199 -10.38 -18.12 -12.74
C PRO A 199 -9.21 -17.25 -12.25
N PRO A 200 -7.97 -17.73 -12.41
CA PRO A 200 -6.79 -16.90 -12.19
C PRO A 200 -6.92 -15.56 -12.90
N THR A 201 -6.66 -14.47 -12.19
CA THR A 201 -6.84 -13.10 -12.67
C THR A 201 -5.57 -12.30 -12.39
N THR A 202 -5.14 -11.51 -13.36
CA THR A 202 -3.93 -10.68 -13.27
C THR A 202 -4.31 -9.21 -13.09
N PHE A 203 -3.87 -8.62 -11.98
CA PHE A 203 -4.02 -7.20 -11.68
C PHE A 203 -2.67 -6.50 -11.78
N ASN A 204 -2.57 -5.57 -12.73
CA ASN A 204 -1.36 -4.79 -12.98
C ASN A 204 -1.49 -3.41 -12.33
N TYR A 205 -0.50 -3.09 -11.51
CA TYR A 205 -0.32 -1.78 -10.91
C TYR A 205 0.93 -1.12 -11.52
N TRP A 206 0.72 -0.01 -12.21
CA TRP A 206 1.75 0.72 -12.92
C TRP A 206 2.17 1.96 -12.14
N HIS A 207 3.44 2.32 -12.22
CA HIS A 207 3.93 3.57 -11.62
C HIS A 207 5.10 4.11 -12.41
N GLN A 208 5.18 5.43 -12.63
CA GLN A 208 6.35 6.04 -13.24
C GLN A 208 7.31 6.54 -12.17
N SER A 209 8.56 6.12 -12.27
CA SER A 209 9.65 6.53 -11.41
C SER A 209 10.66 7.37 -12.16
N ALA A 210 11.18 8.41 -11.51
CA ALA A 210 12.24 9.25 -12.07
C ALA A 210 13.55 8.51 -12.34
N TRP A 211 13.77 7.37 -11.68
CA TRP A 211 15.06 6.65 -11.67
C TRP A 211 14.97 5.25 -12.30
N HIS A 212 13.78 4.68 -12.36
CA HIS A 212 13.53 3.28 -12.76
C HIS A 212 12.51 3.14 -13.90
N GLY A 213 12.24 4.24 -14.60
CA GLY A 213 11.28 4.27 -15.71
C GLY A 213 9.88 3.85 -15.26
N ASN A 214 9.21 3.07 -16.10
CA ASN A 214 7.89 2.52 -15.80
C ASN A 214 8.03 1.24 -14.98
N ILE A 215 7.45 1.25 -13.79
CA ILE A 215 7.38 0.11 -12.87
C ILE A 215 6.07 -0.62 -13.13
N LEU A 216 6.17 -1.95 -13.23
CA LEU A 216 5.03 -2.86 -13.23
C LEU A 216 5.05 -3.70 -11.96
N GLN A 217 4.00 -3.58 -11.16
CA GLN A 217 3.64 -4.49 -10.10
C GLN A 217 2.52 -5.42 -10.63
N GLU A 218 2.90 -6.57 -11.19
CA GLU A 218 1.98 -7.60 -11.70
C GLU A 218 1.56 -8.55 -10.58
N ASN A 219 0.27 -8.65 -10.31
CA ASN A 219 -0.30 -9.54 -9.29
C ASN A 219 -1.10 -10.64 -9.98
N ALA A 220 -0.56 -11.85 -10.03
CA ALA A 220 -1.28 -13.03 -10.48
C ALA A 220 -2.01 -13.65 -9.29
N VAL A 221 -3.33 -13.51 -9.25
CA VAL A 221 -4.16 -13.91 -8.12
C VAL A 221 -4.98 -15.16 -8.45
N THR A 222 -5.03 -16.10 -7.52
CA THR A 222 -5.75 -17.36 -7.64
C THR A 222 -6.66 -17.59 -6.45
N GLY A 223 -7.72 -18.37 -6.64
CA GLY A 223 -8.64 -18.70 -5.55
C GLY A 223 -9.62 -17.59 -5.17
N ILE A 224 -9.79 -16.54 -5.98
CA ILE A 224 -10.68 -15.42 -5.65
C ILE A 224 -12.12 -15.91 -5.45
N ARG A 225 -12.70 -15.67 -4.28
CA ARG A 225 -14.11 -15.88 -3.96
C ARG A 225 -14.69 -14.55 -3.54
N LEU A 226 -15.83 -14.20 -4.12
CA LEU A 226 -16.43 -12.88 -3.98
C LEU A 226 -17.61 -12.91 -3.01
N GLY A 227 -17.68 -11.88 -2.19
CA GLY A 227 -18.87 -11.52 -1.43
C GLY A 227 -19.49 -10.25 -1.99
N GLU A 228 -20.28 -9.56 -1.16
CA GLU A 228 -21.00 -8.34 -1.57
C GLU A 228 -20.76 -7.22 -0.55
N GLY A 229 -20.37 -6.04 -1.02
CA GLY A 229 -20.05 -4.90 -0.15
C GLY A 229 -20.57 -3.58 -0.69
N SER A 230 -21.70 -3.55 -1.39
CA SER A 230 -22.19 -2.34 -2.09
C SER A 230 -22.42 -1.12 -1.20
N ALA A 231 -22.54 -1.32 0.12
CA ALA A 231 -22.72 -0.28 1.11
C ALA A 231 -21.41 0.20 1.77
N VAL A 232 -20.25 -0.39 1.43
CA VAL A 232 -18.95 0.09 1.90
C VAL A 232 -18.66 1.45 1.29
N THR A 233 -18.24 2.39 2.13
CA THR A 233 -17.90 3.75 1.76
C THR A 233 -16.44 4.02 2.12
N LEU A 234 -15.70 4.61 1.18
CA LEU A 234 -14.40 5.21 1.47
C LEU A 234 -14.61 6.61 2.02
N THR A 235 -13.95 6.93 3.13
CA THR A 235 -13.86 8.27 3.69
C THR A 235 -12.42 8.75 3.59
N ALA A 236 -12.21 9.87 2.91
CA ALA A 236 -10.90 10.50 2.82
C ALA A 236 -10.50 11.08 4.17
N VAL A 237 -9.23 10.90 4.54
CA VAL A 237 -8.66 11.48 5.76
C VAL A 237 -7.59 12.50 5.35
N GLY A 238 -8.05 13.73 5.08
CA GLY A 238 -7.20 14.87 4.74
C GLY A 238 -7.33 15.35 3.29
N ASP A 239 -6.90 16.60 3.08
CA ASP A 239 -7.19 17.39 1.87
C ASP A 239 -6.68 16.76 0.56
N ASP A 240 -5.56 16.03 0.60
CA ASP A 240 -4.97 15.44 -0.61
C ASP A 240 -5.90 14.41 -1.26
N LEU A 241 -6.44 13.49 -0.46
CA LEU A 241 -7.37 12.49 -0.98
C LEU A 241 -8.73 13.09 -1.28
N GLU A 242 -9.18 14.06 -0.47
CA GLU A 242 -10.42 14.79 -0.77
C GLU A 242 -10.36 15.48 -2.13
N ALA A 243 -9.21 16.09 -2.47
CA ALA A 243 -8.98 16.71 -3.76
C ALA A 243 -9.03 15.69 -4.90
N ILE A 244 -8.44 14.50 -4.71
CA ILE A 244 -8.47 13.41 -5.70
C ILE A 244 -9.89 12.92 -5.93
N LEU A 245 -10.65 12.67 -4.87
CA LEU A 245 -12.01 12.15 -4.96
C LEU A 245 -13.03 13.20 -5.42
N GLY A 246 -12.69 14.49 -5.28
CA GLY A 246 -13.63 15.59 -5.47
C GLY A 246 -14.64 15.73 -4.33
N GLY A 247 -14.31 15.21 -3.14
CA GLY A 247 -15.18 15.18 -1.96
C GLY A 247 -14.59 14.34 -0.83
N THR A 248 -15.28 14.32 0.31
CA THR A 248 -14.82 13.62 1.52
C THR A 248 -15.10 12.12 1.52
N THR A 249 -16.00 11.66 0.66
CA THR A 249 -16.43 10.26 0.62
C THR A 249 -16.59 9.77 -0.82
N LEU A 250 -16.29 8.49 -1.04
CA LEU A 250 -16.51 7.78 -2.29
C LEU A 250 -17.29 6.50 -2.02
N THR A 251 -18.31 6.23 -2.83
CA THR A 251 -18.99 4.92 -2.90
C THR A 251 -18.55 4.17 -4.14
N PHE A 252 -18.84 2.87 -4.18
CA PHE A 252 -18.33 1.95 -5.19
C PHE A 252 -19.45 1.35 -6.07
N PRO A 253 -20.00 2.12 -7.03
CA PRO A 253 -21.16 1.70 -7.81
C PRO A 253 -20.88 0.58 -8.83
N PHE A 254 -19.62 0.33 -9.21
CA PHE A 254 -19.29 -0.67 -10.24
C PHE A 254 -18.88 -2.01 -9.68
N PHE A 255 -18.14 -1.98 -8.59
CA PHE A 255 -17.62 -3.16 -7.94
C PHE A 255 -17.33 -2.82 -6.50
N SER A 256 -17.89 -3.60 -5.58
CA SER A 256 -17.65 -3.44 -4.15
C SER A 256 -17.77 -4.82 -3.54
N SER A 257 -16.64 -5.46 -3.29
CA SER A 257 -16.63 -6.85 -2.90
C SER A 257 -15.60 -7.07 -1.79
N PRO A 258 -16.01 -7.64 -0.64
CA PRO A 258 -15.07 -8.42 0.14
C PRO A 258 -14.69 -9.68 -0.68
N GLU A 259 -13.42 -10.05 -0.64
CA GLU A 259 -12.86 -11.18 -1.36
C GLU A 259 -12.08 -12.08 -0.41
N LEU A 260 -12.01 -13.37 -0.74
CA LEU A 260 -11.00 -14.28 -0.23
C LEU A 260 -10.16 -14.73 -1.40
N PHE A 261 -8.83 -14.78 -1.26
CA PHE A 261 -7.98 -15.42 -2.26
C PHE A 261 -6.90 -16.29 -1.62
N ASP A 262 -6.55 -17.36 -2.32
CA ASP A 262 -5.65 -18.40 -1.79
C ASP A 262 -4.18 -17.93 -1.94
N GLU A 263 -3.83 -17.39 -3.10
CA GLU A 263 -2.48 -16.91 -3.39
C GLU A 263 -2.50 -15.73 -4.38
N ALA A 264 -1.69 -14.71 -4.08
CA ALA A 264 -1.26 -13.71 -5.05
C ALA A 264 0.26 -13.76 -5.20
N VAL A 265 0.74 -14.06 -6.41
CA VAL A 265 2.16 -13.96 -6.76
C VAL A 265 2.38 -12.58 -7.35
N LEU A 266 3.21 -11.80 -6.67
CA LEU A 266 3.60 -10.47 -7.10
C LEU A 266 4.96 -10.49 -7.78
N THR A 267 5.03 -9.96 -8.99
CA THR A 267 6.29 -9.66 -9.67
C THR A 267 6.40 -8.16 -9.89
N VAL A 268 7.50 -7.58 -9.43
CA VAL A 268 7.82 -6.16 -9.64
C VAL A 268 8.96 -6.04 -10.63
N GLN A 269 8.72 -5.31 -11.71
CA GLN A 269 9.66 -5.08 -12.80
C GLN A 269 9.86 -3.59 -13.01
N THR A 270 11.11 -3.18 -13.23
CA THR A 270 11.48 -1.83 -13.67
C THR A 270 11.65 -1.77 -15.19
N ASP A 271 11.62 -0.55 -15.75
CA ASP A 271 11.75 -0.32 -17.20
C ASP A 271 10.82 -1.23 -18.05
N ALA A 272 9.58 -1.38 -17.60
CA ALA A 272 8.63 -2.35 -18.16
C ALA A 272 8.21 -2.05 -19.61
N PHE A 273 8.40 -0.81 -20.09
CA PHE A 273 8.24 -0.38 -21.48
C PHE A 273 8.89 0.99 -21.74
#